data_AF-A0A816GZV3-F1
#
_entry.id   AF-A0A816GZV3-F1
#
_cell.length_a   1.000
_cell.length_b   1.000
_cell.length_c   1.000
_cell.angle_alpha   90.00
_cell.angle_beta   90.00
_cell.angle_gamma   90.00
#
_symmetry.space_group_name_H-M   'P 1'
#
loop_
_entity.id
_entity.type
_entity.pdbx_description
1 polymer ?
#
loop_
_entity_poly.entity_id
_entity_poly.type
_entity_poly.pdbx_seq_one_letter_code
_entity_poly.pdbx_strand_id
1 'polypeptide(L)'
;MDHKLIDKDIEQLEKTSIFLRQMTKHFQFNDLFSEGLHLPLKDYDLSHPGVGVFLDNLSFLQRCFPELKSVYLKYCRDLSEAFQVQFDQSLDETIPNHQLSEILDKISQLIPSLNEHLEKRIEKKYSEMVETVFQHFQKISDRTKSVLFKINLNENDLKSIENDLSTLKYAKETKLFEKLLTKKHDFDLIQHLIEQFRLIRTLSDIEERTNRSFYGMIDSICLFLRKLRGEIQELIHELDVSPKSNQMCKLINLFTQLKQFQWIDEFSPKLVEKILEEIQKEFFEQMEDLEWKLKKLNLDFHHPDNVRLANEILQKLHSFKDLHRFLPQLKICEEQINNEFYESIKAIFDLIPQKFNLQERKVDNLRAELNRLKELQQQYESFCPSIVYLKELGYSNIDQVKNEIEQREKEHEKQNVEYLGEKNHL
;
A
#
# COMPACT_ATOMS: atom_id res chain seq x y z
N MET A 1 -24.95 15.75 39.44
CA MET A 1 -23.51 15.73 39.71
C MET A 1 -22.94 17.03 39.17
N ASP A 2 -22.42 17.87 40.06
CA ASP A 2 -22.08 19.27 39.81
C ASP A 2 -20.78 19.42 39.01
N HIS A 3 -20.85 20.06 37.84
CA HIS A 3 -19.67 20.46 37.05
C HIS A 3 -18.71 21.38 37.84
N LYS A 4 -19.19 22.01 38.92
CA LYS A 4 -18.36 22.81 39.84
C LYS A 4 -17.37 22.00 40.69
N LEU A 5 -17.53 20.68 40.81
CA LEU A 5 -16.55 19.83 41.50
C LEU A 5 -15.32 19.58 40.62
N ILE A 6 -15.54 19.32 39.33
CA ILE A 6 -14.47 18.99 38.37
C ILE A 6 -13.55 20.19 38.11
N ASP A 7 -14.10 21.40 37.98
CA ASP A 7 -13.30 22.61 37.82
C ASP A 7 -12.45 22.92 39.07
N LYS A 8 -12.94 22.53 40.25
CA LYS A 8 -12.23 22.71 41.52
C LYS A 8 -11.09 21.70 41.71
N ASP A 9 -11.27 20.49 41.19
CA ASP A 9 -10.24 19.45 41.16
C ASP A 9 -9.14 19.76 40.13
N ILE A 10 -9.50 20.35 38.99
CA ILE A 10 -8.55 20.84 37.98
C ILE A 10 -7.76 22.04 38.51
N GLU A 11 -8.42 22.99 39.18
CA GLU A 11 -7.74 24.13 39.82
C GLU A 11 -6.82 23.65 40.97
N GLN A 12 -7.20 22.60 41.71
CA GLN A 12 -6.33 21.95 42.70
C GLN A 12 -5.13 21.27 42.04
N LEU A 13 -5.29 20.58 40.91
CA LEU A 13 -4.19 19.95 40.17
C LEU A 13 -3.21 20.98 39.60
N GLU A 14 -3.69 22.11 39.09
CA GLU A 14 -2.83 23.20 38.63
C GLU A 14 -2.07 23.87 39.79
N LYS A 15 -2.75 24.12 40.93
CA LYS A 15 -2.10 24.63 42.14
C LYS A 15 -1.07 23.65 42.69
N THR A 16 -1.35 22.34 42.64
CA THR A 16 -0.43 21.28 43.05
C THR A 16 0.78 21.20 42.11
N SER A 17 0.57 21.33 40.80
CA SER A 17 1.63 21.40 39.78
C SER A 17 2.56 22.61 39.97
N ILE A 18 2.00 23.79 40.25
CA ILE A 18 2.77 25.01 40.53
C ILE A 18 3.54 24.89 41.85
N PHE A 19 2.91 24.33 42.88
CA PHE A 19 3.55 24.05 44.17
C PHE A 19 4.70 23.04 44.03
N LEU A 20 4.51 21.96 43.27
CA LEU A 20 5.54 20.96 42.98
C LEU A 20 6.71 21.55 42.19
N ARG A 21 6.46 22.49 41.26
CA ARG A 21 7.50 23.24 40.51
C ARG A 21 8.29 24.23 41.40
N GLN A 22 7.65 24.79 42.43
CA GLN A 22 8.33 25.66 43.40
C GLN A 22 9.16 24.83 44.40
N MET A 23 8.67 23.65 44.79
CA MET A 23 9.36 22.72 45.68
C MET A 23 10.59 22.06 45.04
N THR A 24 10.59 21.84 43.72
CA THR A 24 11.74 21.27 42.97
C THR A 24 12.98 22.17 42.96
N LYS A 25 12.85 23.47 43.22
CA LYS A 25 14.00 24.39 43.36
C LYS A 25 14.70 24.32 44.73
N HIS A 26 14.08 23.74 45.76
CA HIS A 26 14.54 23.87 47.14
C HIS A 26 14.79 22.57 47.91
N PHE A 27 14.39 21.40 47.41
CA PHE A 27 14.57 20.14 48.14
C PHE A 27 15.26 19.05 47.32
N GLN A 28 16.01 18.19 48.01
CA GLN A 28 16.47 16.86 47.57
C GLN A 28 15.25 16.00 47.22
N PHE A 29 14.66 16.28 46.07
CA PHE A 29 13.33 15.81 45.66
C PHE A 29 13.29 14.29 45.41
N ASN A 30 14.44 13.65 45.16
CA ASN A 30 14.50 12.22 44.87
C ASN A 30 14.22 11.33 46.10
N ASP A 31 14.69 11.71 47.29
CA ASP A 31 14.61 10.84 48.47
C ASP A 31 13.19 10.79 49.05
N LEU A 32 12.56 11.96 49.26
CA LEU A 32 11.17 12.09 49.75
C LEU A 32 10.14 11.50 48.77
N PHE A 33 10.35 11.63 47.46
CA PHE A 33 9.45 11.08 46.45
C PHE A 33 9.58 9.56 46.34
N SER A 34 10.77 9.00 46.59
CA SER A 34 10.98 7.54 46.64
C SER A 34 10.39 6.89 47.90
N GLU A 35 10.39 7.58 49.03
CA GLU A 35 9.74 7.10 50.27
C GLU A 35 8.21 7.22 50.24
N GLY A 36 7.65 8.28 49.65
CA GLY A 36 6.20 8.50 49.59
C GLY A 36 5.44 7.63 48.58
N LEU A 37 6.15 7.08 47.59
CA LEU A 37 5.56 6.24 46.53
C LEU A 37 5.72 4.75 46.76
N HIS A 38 6.30 4.30 47.87
CA HIS A 38 6.52 2.89 48.17
C HIS A 38 5.19 2.11 48.31
N LEU A 39 4.60 1.77 47.17
CA LEU A 39 3.51 0.81 47.06
C LEU A 39 4.15 -0.59 47.10
N PRO A 40 3.85 -1.43 48.10
CA PRO A 40 4.27 -2.83 48.08
C PRO A 40 3.48 -3.55 46.97
N LEU A 41 3.98 -3.46 45.74
CA LEU A 41 3.34 -4.04 44.55
C LEU A 41 3.22 -5.57 44.62
N LYS A 42 3.98 -6.23 45.50
CA LYS A 42 3.90 -7.67 45.71
C LYS A 42 2.55 -8.13 46.29
N ASP A 43 1.81 -7.23 46.94
CA ASP A 43 0.55 -7.54 47.61
C ASP A 43 -0.68 -6.97 46.87
N TYR A 44 -0.47 -6.33 45.72
CA TYR A 44 -1.54 -5.70 44.94
C TYR A 44 -2.06 -6.65 43.86
N ASP A 45 -3.38 -6.63 43.66
CA ASP A 45 -4.02 -7.28 42.52
C ASP A 45 -3.62 -6.55 41.24
N LEU A 46 -2.79 -7.21 40.42
CA LEU A 46 -2.27 -6.64 39.17
C LEU A 46 -3.37 -6.40 38.13
N SER A 47 -4.53 -7.06 38.28
CA SER A 47 -5.70 -6.85 37.41
C SER A 47 -6.48 -5.59 37.76
N HIS A 48 -6.16 -4.94 38.88
CA HIS A 48 -6.85 -3.74 39.32
C HIS A 48 -6.59 -2.57 38.34
N PRO A 49 -7.64 -1.90 37.81
CA PRO A 49 -7.48 -0.81 36.83
C PRO A 49 -6.58 0.34 37.31
N GLY A 50 -6.52 0.55 38.63
CA GLY A 50 -5.65 1.54 39.27
C GLY A 50 -4.15 1.33 39.03
N VAL A 51 -3.69 0.11 38.70
CA VAL A 51 -2.28 -0.16 38.38
C VAL A 51 -1.89 0.48 37.03
N GLY A 52 -2.76 0.39 36.03
CA GLY A 52 -2.56 1.05 34.73
C GLY A 52 -2.55 2.57 34.87
N VAL A 53 -3.56 3.12 35.55
CA VAL A 53 -3.64 4.57 35.84
C VAL A 53 -2.42 5.09 36.60
N PHE A 54 -1.89 4.30 37.53
CA PHE A 54 -0.67 4.63 38.25
C PHE A 54 0.54 4.71 37.31
N LEU A 55 0.72 3.74 36.41
CA LEU A 55 1.81 3.74 35.45
C LEU A 55 1.68 4.83 34.38
N ASP A 56 0.46 5.15 33.95
CA ASP A 56 0.18 6.26 33.04
C ASP A 56 0.59 7.59 33.67
N ASN A 57 0.19 7.81 34.93
CA ASN A 57 0.58 8.99 35.69
C ASN A 57 2.10 9.05 35.91
N LEU A 58 2.74 7.93 36.23
CA LEU A 58 4.18 7.86 36.44
C LEU A 58 4.95 8.08 35.13
N SER A 59 4.45 7.56 34.00
CA SER A 59 4.96 7.79 32.65
C SER A 59 4.84 9.27 32.25
N PHE A 60 3.68 9.88 32.51
CA PHE A 60 3.46 11.31 32.28
C PHE A 60 4.42 12.16 33.12
N LEU A 61 4.54 11.88 34.42
CA LEU A 61 5.47 12.57 35.31
C LEU A 61 6.92 12.40 34.86
N GLN A 62 7.32 11.21 34.40
CA GLN A 62 8.64 10.93 33.86
C GLN A 62 8.94 11.70 32.55
N ARG A 63 7.92 12.01 31.75
CA ARG A 63 8.08 12.90 30.57
C ARG A 63 8.29 14.36 30.98
N CYS A 64 7.64 14.80 32.06
CA CYS A 64 7.79 16.15 32.60
C CYS A 64 9.08 16.33 33.42
N PHE A 65 9.55 15.27 34.07
CA PHE A 65 10.71 15.26 34.98
C PHE A 65 11.60 14.05 34.65
N PRO A 66 12.61 14.22 33.77
CA PRO A 66 13.46 13.13 33.31
C PRO A 66 14.19 12.36 34.43
N GLU A 67 14.40 12.98 35.59
CA GLU A 67 15.03 12.39 36.77
C GLU A 67 14.22 11.19 37.31
N LEU A 68 12.90 11.18 37.10
CA LEU A 68 12.00 10.09 37.51
C LEU A 68 12.09 8.86 36.60
N LYS A 69 12.89 8.89 35.53
CA LYS A 69 13.04 7.76 34.61
C LYS A 69 13.53 6.48 35.28
N SER A 70 14.47 6.59 36.22
CA SER A 70 14.97 5.44 36.97
C SER A 70 13.89 4.82 37.88
N VAL A 71 13.04 5.66 38.47
CA VAL A 71 11.92 5.26 39.32
C VAL A 71 10.85 4.56 38.49
N TYR A 72 10.41 5.16 37.38
CA TYR A 72 9.46 4.55 36.45
C TYR A 72 9.94 3.18 35.96
N LEU A 73 11.19 3.08 35.50
CA LEU A 73 11.76 1.81 35.04
C LEU A 73 11.89 0.76 36.14
N LYS A 74 12.10 1.17 37.40
CA LYS A 74 12.09 0.28 38.57
C LYS A 74 10.68 -0.28 38.79
N TYR A 75 9.66 0.57 38.80
CA TYR A 75 8.26 0.13 38.94
C TYR A 75 7.81 -0.81 37.82
N CYS A 76 8.15 -0.51 36.56
CA CYS A 76 7.88 -1.42 35.45
C CYS A 76 8.59 -2.77 35.62
N ARG A 77 9.81 -2.79 36.18
CA ARG A 77 10.54 -4.03 36.46
C ARG A 77 9.89 -4.83 37.58
N ASP A 78 9.59 -4.18 38.71
CA ASP A 78 8.99 -4.82 39.88
C ASP A 78 7.60 -5.39 39.55
N LEU A 79 6.79 -4.68 38.76
CA LEU A 79 5.51 -5.18 38.23
C LEU A 79 5.70 -6.35 37.27
N SER A 80 6.69 -6.27 36.38
CA SER A 80 7.01 -7.38 35.48
C SER A 80 7.43 -8.64 36.24
N GLU A 81 8.16 -8.50 37.35
CA GLU A 81 8.57 -9.61 38.21
C GLU A 81 7.38 -10.16 39.02
N ALA A 82 6.55 -9.29 39.60
CA ALA A 82 5.35 -9.69 40.32
C ALA A 82 4.34 -10.40 39.41
N PHE A 83 4.14 -9.86 38.19
CA PHE A 83 3.36 -10.51 37.15
C PHE A 83 3.89 -11.89 36.87
N GLN A 84 5.21 -12.02 36.66
CA GLN A 84 5.82 -13.32 36.38
C GLN A 84 5.58 -14.34 37.50
N VAL A 85 5.72 -13.96 38.77
CA VAL A 85 5.49 -14.88 39.89
C VAL A 85 4.04 -15.34 39.97
N GLN A 86 3.07 -14.42 39.89
CA GLN A 86 1.64 -14.77 39.91
C GLN A 86 1.24 -15.61 38.70
N PHE A 87 1.89 -15.37 37.57
CA PHE A 87 1.62 -16.04 36.32
C PHE A 87 2.18 -17.45 36.27
N ASP A 88 3.44 -17.64 36.65
CA ASP A 88 4.10 -18.95 36.73
C ASP A 88 3.35 -19.85 37.75
N GLN A 89 2.95 -19.30 38.91
CA GLN A 89 2.11 -20.01 39.88
C GLN A 89 0.75 -20.40 39.31
N SER A 90 0.09 -19.50 38.58
CA SER A 90 -1.20 -19.80 37.95
C SER A 90 -1.06 -20.91 36.91
N LEU A 91 -0.01 -20.90 36.08
CA LEU A 91 0.24 -21.94 35.07
C LEU A 91 0.47 -23.31 35.70
N ASP A 92 1.29 -23.38 36.75
CA ASP A 92 1.60 -24.62 37.46
C ASP A 92 0.36 -25.23 38.13
N GLU A 93 -0.59 -24.41 38.59
CA GLU A 93 -1.83 -24.88 39.20
C GLU A 93 -2.91 -25.26 38.18
N THR A 94 -3.04 -24.51 37.09
CA THR A 94 -4.18 -24.65 36.15
C THR A 94 -3.92 -25.61 34.99
N ILE A 95 -2.68 -25.76 34.54
CA ILE A 95 -2.32 -26.70 33.46
C ILE A 95 -2.64 -28.16 33.87
N PRO A 96 -2.24 -28.64 35.07
CA PRO A 96 -2.59 -30.00 35.50
C PRO A 96 -4.10 -30.19 35.71
N ASN A 97 -4.81 -29.12 36.06
CA ASN A 97 -6.24 -29.13 36.37
C ASN A 97 -7.14 -28.81 35.14
N HIS A 98 -6.57 -28.66 33.95
CA HIS A 98 -7.30 -28.40 32.70
C HIS A 98 -8.11 -27.09 32.69
N GLN A 99 -7.73 -26.10 33.52
CA GLN A 99 -8.43 -24.82 33.67
C GLN A 99 -7.82 -23.70 32.80
N LEU A 100 -7.52 -24.01 31.52
CA LEU A 100 -6.87 -23.07 30.59
C LEU A 100 -7.71 -21.79 30.35
N SER A 101 -9.03 -21.85 30.49
CA SER A 101 -9.91 -20.68 30.35
C SER A 101 -9.65 -19.63 31.43
N GLU A 102 -9.34 -20.05 32.66
CA GLU A 102 -9.07 -19.12 33.77
C GLU A 102 -7.75 -18.36 33.56
N ILE A 103 -6.76 -19.00 32.94
CA ILE A 103 -5.51 -18.35 32.54
C ILE A 103 -5.77 -17.30 31.47
N LEU A 104 -6.52 -17.66 30.42
CA LEU A 104 -6.80 -16.77 29.30
C LEU A 104 -7.64 -15.55 29.72
N ASP A 105 -8.58 -15.73 30.65
CA ASP A 105 -9.37 -14.63 31.21
C ASP A 105 -8.50 -13.69 32.06
N LYS A 106 -7.63 -14.23 32.93
CA LYS A 106 -6.67 -13.43 33.71
C LYS A 106 -5.72 -12.63 32.79
N ILE A 107 -5.22 -13.26 31.73
CA ILE A 107 -4.37 -12.60 30.72
C ILE A 107 -5.12 -11.47 30.01
N SER A 108 -6.35 -11.74 29.58
CA SER A 108 -7.17 -10.77 28.85
C SER A 108 -7.53 -9.55 29.71
N GLN A 109 -7.61 -9.72 31.03
CA GLN A 109 -7.80 -8.63 31.99
C GLN A 109 -6.52 -7.83 32.25
N LEU A 110 -5.35 -8.48 32.21
CA LEU A 110 -4.04 -7.88 32.51
C LEU A 110 -3.40 -7.16 31.31
N ILE A 111 -3.64 -7.64 30.08
CA ILE A 111 -3.03 -7.10 28.86
C ILE A 111 -3.34 -5.61 28.63
N PRO A 112 -4.60 -5.12 28.70
CA PRO A 112 -4.92 -3.76 28.29
C PRO A 112 -4.25 -2.68 29.15
N SER A 113 -4.08 -2.93 30.45
CA SER A 113 -3.55 -1.97 31.43
C SER A 113 -2.03 -1.96 31.50
N LEU A 114 -1.35 -3.00 31.02
CA LEU A 114 0.09 -3.18 31.16
C LEU A 114 0.85 -3.19 29.82
N ASN A 115 0.16 -3.40 28.69
CA ASN A 115 0.82 -3.52 27.38
C ASN A 115 1.64 -2.29 27.01
N GLU A 116 1.11 -1.08 27.26
CA GLU A 116 1.75 0.18 26.87
C GLU A 116 3.07 0.45 27.63
N HIS A 117 3.30 -0.25 28.74
CA HIS A 117 4.47 -0.05 29.60
C HIS A 117 5.44 -1.23 29.60
N LEU A 118 4.97 -2.44 29.34
CA LEU A 118 5.75 -3.67 29.46
C LEU A 118 5.90 -4.45 28.14
N GLU A 119 5.30 -3.97 27.06
CA GLU A 119 5.17 -4.54 25.70
C GLU A 119 6.15 -5.71 25.38
N LYS A 120 7.45 -5.44 25.26
CA LYS A 120 8.45 -6.47 24.89
C LYS A 120 8.63 -7.62 25.89
N ARG A 121 8.39 -7.37 27.18
CA ARG A 121 8.50 -8.40 28.23
C ARG A 121 7.23 -9.24 28.31
N ILE A 122 6.07 -8.63 28.12
CA ILE A 122 4.79 -9.33 28.04
C ILE A 122 4.76 -10.22 26.79
N GLU A 123 5.17 -9.71 25.62
CA GLU A 123 5.21 -10.49 24.37
C GLU A 123 6.10 -11.73 24.48
N LYS A 124 7.31 -11.59 25.04
CA LYS A 124 8.23 -12.71 25.23
C LYS A 124 7.62 -13.77 26.14
N LYS A 125 6.99 -13.35 27.24
CA LYS A 125 6.38 -14.27 28.21
C LYS A 125 5.11 -14.92 27.70
N TYR A 126 4.30 -14.19 26.94
CA TYR A 126 3.17 -14.75 26.22
C TYR A 126 3.63 -15.85 25.25
N SER A 127 4.73 -15.61 24.54
CA SER A 127 5.32 -16.61 23.63
C SER A 127 5.82 -17.85 24.38
N GLU A 128 6.52 -17.67 25.51
CA GLU A 128 6.97 -18.78 26.39
C GLU A 128 5.77 -19.58 26.95
N MET A 129 4.66 -18.92 27.27
CA MET A 129 3.43 -19.58 27.71
C MET A 129 2.79 -20.39 26.59
N VAL A 130 2.62 -19.80 25.41
CA VAL A 130 2.04 -20.49 24.24
C VAL A 130 2.85 -21.75 23.96
N GLU A 131 4.17 -21.66 24.02
CA GLU A 131 5.07 -22.81 23.86
C GLU A 131 4.86 -23.86 24.96
N THR A 132 4.73 -23.46 26.22
CA THR A 132 4.51 -24.39 27.35
C THR A 132 3.17 -25.12 27.25
N VAL A 133 2.10 -24.38 26.90
CA VAL A 133 0.77 -24.95 26.67
C VAL A 133 0.80 -25.89 25.46
N PHE A 134 1.50 -25.50 24.39
CA PHE A 134 1.66 -26.32 23.19
C PHE A 134 2.42 -27.64 23.49
N GLN A 135 3.50 -27.58 24.28
CA GLN A 135 4.22 -28.77 24.73
C GLN A 135 3.35 -29.68 25.60
N HIS A 136 2.47 -29.11 26.43
CA HIS A 136 1.50 -29.88 27.19
C HIS A 136 0.48 -30.57 26.29
N PHE A 137 -0.05 -29.87 25.28
CA PHE A 137 -0.93 -30.47 24.28
C PHE A 137 -0.24 -31.55 23.45
N GLN A 138 1.04 -31.38 23.10
CA GLN A 138 1.82 -32.43 22.45
C GLN A 138 1.98 -33.65 23.36
N LYS A 139 2.32 -33.47 24.64
CA LYS A 139 2.39 -34.59 25.60
C LYS A 139 1.06 -35.33 25.74
N ILE A 140 -0.06 -34.61 25.79
CA ILE A 140 -1.40 -35.21 25.79
C ILE A 140 -1.60 -35.96 24.48
N SER A 141 -1.34 -35.33 23.32
CA SER A 141 -1.47 -35.95 22.00
C SER A 141 -0.65 -37.23 21.88
N ASP A 142 0.59 -37.25 22.37
CA ASP A 142 1.46 -38.40 22.32
C ASP A 142 1.01 -39.49 23.30
N ARG A 143 0.51 -39.13 24.48
CA ARG A 143 -0.16 -40.07 25.40
C ARG A 143 -1.38 -40.68 24.74
N THR A 144 -2.26 -39.86 24.17
CA THR A 144 -3.49 -40.27 23.48
C THR A 144 -3.17 -41.14 22.27
N LYS A 145 -2.14 -40.81 21.49
CA LYS A 145 -1.60 -41.68 20.42
C LYS A 145 -1.11 -43.02 20.97
N SER A 146 -0.37 -43.03 22.09
CA SER A 146 0.12 -44.27 22.69
C SER A 146 -1.01 -45.15 23.27
N VAL A 147 -2.09 -44.54 23.73
CA VAL A 147 -3.32 -45.20 24.21
C VAL A 147 -4.14 -45.72 23.03
N LEU A 148 -4.31 -44.92 21.98
CA LEU A 148 -4.94 -45.31 20.71
C LEU A 148 -4.18 -46.44 20.00
N PHE A 149 -2.85 -46.46 20.08
CA PHE A 149 -2.03 -47.56 19.56
C PHE A 149 -2.11 -48.84 20.40
N LYS A 150 -2.68 -48.79 21.61
CA LYS A 150 -2.66 -49.92 22.55
C LYS A 150 -4.02 -50.55 22.86
N ILE A 151 -5.16 -49.93 22.57
CA ILE A 151 -6.40 -50.39 23.22
C ILE A 151 -7.55 -50.60 22.23
N ASN A 152 -8.05 -51.83 22.26
CA ASN A 152 -9.44 -52.21 22.07
C ASN A 152 -10.27 -51.37 23.07
N LEU A 153 -10.67 -50.15 22.66
CA LEU A 153 -11.09 -49.03 23.52
C LEU A 153 -12.18 -49.42 24.52
N ASN A 154 -12.01 -49.02 25.79
CA ASN A 154 -13.05 -49.19 26.81
C ASN A 154 -13.93 -47.92 26.93
N GLU A 155 -15.03 -48.04 27.66
CA GLU A 155 -16.09 -47.01 27.75
C GLU A 155 -15.62 -45.67 28.36
N ASN A 156 -14.54 -45.69 29.16
CA ASN A 156 -13.95 -44.47 29.71
C ASN A 156 -13.07 -43.75 28.69
N ASP A 157 -12.39 -44.48 27.81
CA ASP A 157 -11.61 -43.90 26.71
C ASP A 157 -12.54 -43.26 25.67
N LEU A 158 -13.68 -43.90 25.38
CA LEU A 158 -14.74 -43.32 24.54
C LEU A 158 -15.31 -42.03 25.16
N LYS A 159 -15.54 -42.00 26.49
CA LYS A 159 -15.96 -40.77 27.18
C LYS A 159 -14.92 -39.66 27.14
N SER A 160 -13.62 -39.98 27.19
CA SER A 160 -12.56 -38.98 27.06
C SER A 160 -12.51 -38.38 25.66
N ILE A 161 -12.61 -39.22 24.62
CA ILE A 161 -12.69 -38.76 23.22
C ILE A 161 -13.97 -37.95 22.98
N GLU A 162 -15.10 -38.37 23.58
CA GLU A 162 -16.36 -37.65 23.51
C GLU A 162 -16.28 -36.30 24.24
N ASN A 163 -15.51 -36.20 25.32
CA ASN A 163 -15.20 -34.94 26.00
C ASN A 163 -14.32 -34.02 25.15
N ASP A 164 -13.24 -34.54 24.54
CA ASP A 164 -12.36 -33.77 23.65
C ASP A 164 -13.08 -33.28 22.38
N LEU A 165 -13.95 -34.12 21.83
CA LEU A 165 -14.86 -33.76 20.73
C LEU A 165 -15.91 -32.74 21.17
N SER A 166 -16.37 -32.80 22.42
CA SER A 166 -17.26 -31.81 22.99
C SER A 166 -16.55 -30.47 23.23
N THR A 167 -15.25 -30.48 23.57
CA THR A 167 -14.41 -29.26 23.65
C THR A 167 -14.18 -28.66 22.25
N LEU A 168 -13.96 -29.47 21.21
CA LEU A 168 -13.93 -29.01 19.81
C LEU A 168 -15.30 -28.48 19.34
N LYS A 169 -16.39 -29.12 19.76
CA LYS A 169 -17.76 -28.69 19.49
C LYS A 169 -18.10 -27.39 20.24
N TYR A 170 -17.61 -27.22 21.45
CA TYR A 170 -17.73 -25.99 22.25
C TYR A 170 -16.89 -24.85 21.65
N ALA A 171 -15.70 -25.15 21.11
CA ALA A 171 -14.88 -24.21 20.34
C ALA A 171 -15.55 -23.80 19.00
N LYS A 172 -16.32 -24.70 18.38
CA LYS A 172 -17.19 -24.42 17.22
C LYS A 172 -18.41 -23.58 17.58
N GLU A 173 -19.04 -23.83 18.73
CA GLU A 173 -20.27 -23.16 19.19
C GLU A 173 -20.01 -21.81 19.87
N THR A 174 -18.78 -21.54 20.31
CA THR A 174 -18.36 -20.23 20.78
C THR A 174 -17.94 -19.34 19.60
N LYS A 175 -18.22 -18.03 19.68
CA LYS A 175 -17.77 -16.97 18.74
C LYS A 175 -16.25 -16.94 18.48
N LEU A 176 -15.50 -17.84 19.08
CA LEU A 176 -14.07 -18.09 18.89
C LEU A 176 -13.76 -18.60 17.48
N PHE A 177 -14.55 -19.51 16.92
CA PHE A 177 -14.31 -19.97 15.53
C PHE A 177 -14.52 -18.82 14.53
N GLU A 178 -15.55 -17.99 14.74
CA GLU A 178 -15.76 -16.76 13.95
C GLU A 178 -14.66 -15.72 14.19
N LYS A 179 -14.16 -15.56 15.42
CA LYS A 179 -13.01 -14.68 15.72
C LYS A 179 -11.71 -15.16 15.08
N LEU A 180 -11.43 -16.47 15.09
CA LEU A 180 -10.26 -17.07 14.44
C LEU A 180 -10.31 -16.87 12.93
N LEU A 181 -11.50 -16.97 12.31
CA LEU A 181 -11.69 -16.66 10.89
C LEU A 181 -11.38 -15.19 10.53
N THR A 182 -11.31 -14.27 11.51
CA THR A 182 -11.03 -12.84 11.25
C THR A 182 -9.57 -12.43 11.37
N LYS A 183 -8.66 -13.32 11.79
CA LYS A 183 -7.24 -12.98 12.01
C LYS A 183 -6.31 -13.78 11.10
N LYS A 184 -5.37 -13.07 10.47
CA LYS A 184 -4.47 -13.57 9.41
C LYS A 184 -3.55 -14.73 9.83
N HIS A 185 -3.24 -14.88 11.12
CA HIS A 185 -2.36 -15.94 11.63
C HIS A 185 -3.09 -17.26 11.95
N ASP A 186 -4.41 -17.28 11.81
CA ASP A 186 -5.23 -18.40 12.29
C ASP A 186 -5.68 -19.34 11.16
N PHE A 187 -5.35 -19.06 9.89
CA PHE A 187 -5.74 -19.90 8.75
C PHE A 187 -5.02 -21.25 8.70
N ASP A 188 -3.70 -21.23 8.88
CA ASP A 188 -2.89 -22.46 8.94
C ASP A 188 -3.35 -23.34 10.10
N LEU A 189 -3.77 -22.72 11.21
CA LEU A 189 -4.35 -23.41 12.35
C LEU A 189 -5.71 -24.03 12.00
N ILE A 190 -6.62 -23.29 11.35
CA ILE A 190 -7.92 -23.83 10.92
C ILE A 190 -7.72 -25.02 9.98
N GLN A 191 -6.84 -24.89 8.98
CA GLN A 191 -6.52 -26.00 8.07
C GLN A 191 -6.00 -27.20 8.84
N HIS A 192 -5.01 -26.99 9.72
CA HIS A 192 -4.42 -28.05 10.53
C HIS A 192 -5.48 -28.75 11.39
N LEU A 193 -6.37 -28.01 12.05
CA LEU A 193 -7.44 -28.56 12.87
C LEU A 193 -8.43 -29.39 12.05
N ILE A 194 -8.83 -28.92 10.86
CA ILE A 194 -9.70 -29.67 9.96
C ILE A 194 -9.02 -30.96 9.48
N GLU A 195 -7.73 -30.90 9.13
CA GLU A 195 -6.96 -32.08 8.74
C GLU A 195 -6.85 -33.10 9.87
N GLN A 196 -6.53 -32.67 11.09
CA GLN A 196 -6.51 -33.56 12.26
C GLN A 196 -7.88 -34.18 12.49
N PHE A 197 -8.95 -33.40 12.39
CA PHE A 197 -10.30 -33.91 12.61
C PHE A 197 -10.72 -34.90 11.50
N ARG A 198 -10.31 -34.65 10.26
CA ARG A 198 -10.48 -35.59 9.14
C ARG A 198 -9.75 -36.91 9.40
N LEU A 199 -8.52 -36.87 9.89
CA LEU A 199 -7.74 -38.08 10.20
C LEU A 199 -8.42 -38.92 11.28
N ILE A 200 -8.94 -38.29 12.34
CA ILE A 200 -9.68 -38.99 13.40
C ILE A 200 -10.97 -39.63 12.85
N ARG A 201 -11.64 -38.94 11.92
CA ARG A 201 -12.86 -39.43 11.24
C ARG A 201 -12.61 -40.60 10.27
N THR A 202 -11.38 -41.11 10.14
CA THR A 202 -11.15 -42.38 9.43
C THR A 202 -11.72 -43.59 10.17
N LEU A 203 -12.06 -43.43 11.46
CA LEU A 203 -12.79 -44.41 12.25
C LEU A 203 -14.30 -44.26 12.01
N SER A 204 -14.95 -45.32 11.51
CA SER A 204 -16.36 -45.31 11.07
C SER A 204 -17.34 -44.78 12.12
N ASP A 205 -17.18 -45.19 13.38
CA ASP A 205 -18.08 -44.80 14.46
C ASP A 205 -17.98 -43.32 14.81
N ILE A 206 -16.77 -42.74 14.67
CA ILE A 206 -16.55 -41.31 14.87
C ILE A 206 -17.08 -40.54 13.68
N GLU A 207 -16.85 -41.02 12.45
CA GLU A 207 -17.36 -40.41 11.23
C GLU A 207 -18.87 -40.19 11.31
N GLU A 208 -19.62 -41.25 11.63
CA GLU A 208 -21.07 -41.27 11.70
C GLU A 208 -21.58 -40.26 12.74
N ARG A 209 -21.02 -40.29 13.96
CA ARG A 209 -21.45 -39.41 15.07
C ARG A 209 -21.09 -37.96 14.84
N THR A 210 -19.99 -37.68 14.16
CA THR A 210 -19.49 -36.31 13.98
C THR A 210 -19.86 -35.70 12.63
N ASN A 211 -20.55 -36.45 11.75
CA ASN A 211 -20.79 -36.08 10.36
C ASN A 211 -21.41 -34.69 10.20
N ARG A 212 -22.50 -34.46 10.92
CA ARG A 212 -23.21 -33.18 10.92
C ARG A 212 -22.35 -32.03 11.45
N SER A 213 -21.54 -32.29 12.47
CA SER A 213 -20.68 -31.26 13.06
C SER A 213 -19.53 -30.88 12.13
N PHE A 214 -18.89 -31.86 11.50
CA PHE A 214 -17.79 -31.67 10.56
C PHE A 214 -18.26 -30.85 9.35
N TYR A 215 -19.28 -31.32 8.62
CA TYR A 215 -19.77 -30.61 7.44
C TYR A 215 -20.39 -29.25 7.79
N GLY A 216 -21.02 -29.12 8.97
CA GLY A 216 -21.47 -27.80 9.43
C GLY A 216 -20.32 -26.81 9.66
N MET A 217 -19.10 -27.27 9.98
CA MET A 217 -17.92 -26.41 10.09
C MET A 217 -17.38 -26.02 8.70
N ILE A 218 -17.33 -26.99 7.77
CA ILE A 218 -17.01 -26.73 6.35
C ILE A 218 -17.98 -25.70 5.77
N ASP A 219 -19.29 -25.85 6.01
CA ASP A 219 -20.30 -24.90 5.57
C ASP A 219 -20.08 -23.49 6.11
N SER A 220 -19.68 -23.36 7.39
CA SER A 220 -19.33 -22.06 7.98
C SER A 220 -18.13 -21.42 7.29
N ILE A 221 -17.10 -22.20 6.94
CA ILE A 221 -15.94 -21.72 6.17
C ILE A 221 -16.39 -21.29 4.76
N CYS A 222 -17.21 -22.09 4.09
CA CYS A 222 -17.78 -21.75 2.79
C CYS A 222 -18.62 -20.46 2.83
N LEU A 223 -19.40 -20.24 3.89
CA LEU A 223 -20.15 -19.01 4.11
C LEU A 223 -19.23 -17.80 4.33
N PHE A 224 -18.14 -17.97 5.07
CA PHE A 224 -17.12 -16.95 5.24
C PHE A 224 -16.46 -16.57 3.91
N LEU A 225 -16.09 -17.55 3.08
CA LEU A 225 -15.53 -17.29 1.75
C LEU A 225 -16.49 -16.50 0.84
N ARG A 226 -17.81 -16.76 0.94
CA ARG A 226 -18.82 -15.96 0.23
C ARG A 226 -18.93 -14.54 0.76
N LYS A 227 -18.72 -14.31 2.06
CA LYS A 227 -18.64 -12.95 2.63
C LYS A 227 -17.38 -12.22 2.16
N LEU A 228 -16.22 -12.89 2.19
CA LEU A 228 -14.96 -12.34 1.63
C LEU A 228 -15.12 -11.96 0.16
N ARG A 229 -15.81 -12.78 -0.63
CA ARG A 229 -16.18 -12.41 -1.99
C ARG A 229 -16.96 -11.09 -2.02
N GLY A 230 -18.03 -10.97 -1.23
CA GLY A 230 -18.82 -9.73 -1.16
C GLY A 230 -17.96 -8.50 -0.83
N GLU A 231 -17.08 -8.61 0.16
CA GLU A 231 -16.14 -7.53 0.52
C GLU A 231 -15.16 -7.18 -0.62
N ILE A 232 -14.69 -8.20 -1.36
CA ILE A 232 -13.86 -7.98 -2.54
C ILE A 232 -14.64 -7.22 -3.62
N GLN A 233 -15.89 -7.61 -3.89
CA GLN A 233 -16.74 -6.95 -4.90
C GLN A 233 -17.06 -5.50 -4.51
N GLU A 234 -17.35 -5.25 -3.23
CA GLU A 234 -17.54 -3.89 -2.71
C GLU A 234 -16.28 -3.03 -2.92
N LEU A 235 -15.09 -3.56 -2.59
CA LEU A 235 -13.83 -2.85 -2.81
C LEU A 235 -13.52 -2.61 -4.29
N ILE A 236 -13.87 -3.56 -5.16
CA ILE A 236 -13.73 -3.42 -6.61
C ILE A 236 -14.60 -2.26 -7.12
N HIS A 237 -15.83 -2.14 -6.61
CA HIS A 237 -16.70 -1.02 -6.93
C HIS A 237 -16.18 0.31 -6.36
N GLU A 238 -15.65 0.32 -5.14
CA GLU A 238 -15.05 1.52 -4.56
C GLU A 238 -13.82 2.00 -5.35
N LEU A 239 -12.97 1.08 -5.80
CA LEU A 239 -11.81 1.38 -6.65
C LEU A 239 -12.23 1.92 -8.02
N ASP A 240 -13.43 1.55 -8.50
CA ASP A 240 -13.97 2.09 -9.74
C ASP A 240 -14.25 3.60 -9.60
N VAL A 241 -14.76 4.02 -8.45
CA VAL A 241 -15.10 5.41 -8.13
C VAL A 241 -13.86 6.24 -7.78
N SER A 242 -12.95 5.71 -6.96
CA SER A 242 -11.76 6.43 -6.53
C SER A 242 -10.64 5.47 -6.12
N PRO A 243 -9.58 5.30 -6.93
CA PRO A 243 -8.50 4.37 -6.60
C PRO A 243 -7.62 4.94 -5.48
N LYS A 244 -7.86 4.52 -4.23
CA LYS A 244 -6.98 4.84 -3.10
C LYS A 244 -6.00 3.69 -2.85
N SER A 245 -4.73 4.03 -2.59
CA SER A 245 -3.67 3.05 -2.31
C SER A 245 -4.01 2.08 -1.17
N ASN A 246 -4.72 2.55 -0.13
CA ASN A 246 -5.11 1.70 1.00
C ASN A 246 -6.17 0.65 0.63
N GLN A 247 -7.10 0.95 -0.29
CA GLN A 247 -8.10 -0.01 -0.78
C GLN A 247 -7.43 -1.10 -1.61
N MET A 248 -6.46 -0.73 -2.44
CA MET A 248 -5.67 -1.68 -3.22
C MET A 248 -4.90 -2.66 -2.32
N CYS A 249 -4.22 -2.17 -1.28
CA CYS A 249 -3.58 -3.03 -0.28
C CYS A 249 -4.55 -3.97 0.44
N LYS A 250 -5.76 -3.49 0.78
CA LYS A 250 -6.81 -4.33 1.37
C LYS A 250 -7.24 -5.43 0.42
N LEU A 251 -7.52 -5.09 -0.83
CA LEU A 251 -7.92 -6.02 -1.87
C LEU A 251 -6.85 -7.12 -2.09
N ILE A 252 -5.58 -6.72 -2.20
CA ILE A 252 -4.45 -7.66 -2.30
C ILE A 252 -4.41 -8.62 -1.11
N ASN A 253 -4.66 -8.13 0.10
CA ASN A 253 -4.73 -8.98 1.29
C ASN A 253 -5.91 -9.96 1.21
N LEU A 254 -7.09 -9.53 0.78
CA LEU A 254 -8.26 -10.41 0.62
C LEU A 254 -8.03 -11.49 -0.43
N PHE A 255 -7.42 -11.17 -1.57
CA PHE A 255 -7.02 -12.19 -2.56
C PHE A 255 -6.01 -13.20 -1.99
N THR A 256 -5.08 -12.72 -1.16
CA THR A 256 -4.12 -13.59 -0.49
C THR A 256 -4.84 -14.55 0.44
N GLN A 257 -5.81 -14.06 1.23
CA GLN A 257 -6.63 -14.89 2.11
C GLN A 257 -7.44 -15.91 1.31
N LEU A 258 -8.12 -15.49 0.24
CA LEU A 258 -8.90 -16.37 -0.60
C LEU A 258 -8.07 -17.52 -1.18
N LYS A 259 -6.84 -17.24 -1.65
CA LYS A 259 -5.91 -18.29 -2.11
C LYS A 259 -5.45 -19.23 -0.98
N GLN A 260 -5.30 -18.74 0.25
CA GLN A 260 -4.92 -19.60 1.38
C GLN A 260 -6.00 -20.63 1.71
N PHE A 261 -7.26 -20.41 1.33
CA PHE A 261 -8.36 -21.36 1.51
C PHE A 261 -8.49 -22.40 0.40
N GLN A 262 -7.55 -22.48 -0.55
CA GLN A 262 -7.66 -23.42 -1.69
C GLN A 262 -7.78 -24.89 -1.26
N TRP A 263 -7.28 -25.26 -0.07
CA TRP A 263 -7.46 -26.59 0.51
C TRP A 263 -8.93 -26.97 0.76
N ILE A 264 -9.85 -26.00 0.88
CA ILE A 264 -11.27 -26.27 1.09
C ILE A 264 -11.92 -26.95 -0.13
N ASP A 265 -11.29 -26.84 -1.31
CA ASP A 265 -11.81 -27.44 -2.54
C ASP A 265 -11.85 -28.98 -2.46
N GLU A 266 -11.10 -29.59 -1.53
CA GLU A 266 -11.23 -31.02 -1.20
C GLU A 266 -12.63 -31.39 -0.67
N PHE A 267 -13.31 -30.44 -0.03
CA PHE A 267 -14.63 -30.62 0.58
C PHE A 267 -15.75 -29.93 -0.20
N SER A 268 -15.44 -28.81 -0.86
CA SER A 268 -16.36 -28.07 -1.71
C SER A 268 -15.70 -27.80 -3.07
N PRO A 269 -15.76 -28.76 -4.01
CA PRO A 269 -15.01 -28.69 -5.25
C PRO A 269 -15.24 -27.40 -6.01
N LYS A 270 -14.13 -26.74 -6.39
CA LYS A 270 -14.10 -25.52 -7.21
C LYS A 270 -14.76 -24.30 -6.56
N LEU A 271 -14.95 -24.28 -5.24
CA LEU A 271 -15.55 -23.12 -4.60
C LEU A 271 -14.64 -21.89 -4.73
N VAL A 272 -13.35 -22.04 -4.42
CA VAL A 272 -12.39 -20.93 -4.49
C VAL A 272 -12.15 -20.53 -5.94
N GLU A 273 -12.00 -21.50 -6.85
CA GLU A 273 -11.89 -21.26 -8.29
C GLU A 273 -13.09 -20.46 -8.82
N LYS A 274 -14.32 -20.88 -8.52
CA LYS A 274 -15.53 -20.18 -8.95
C LYS A 274 -15.62 -18.76 -8.40
N ILE A 275 -15.25 -18.54 -7.14
CA ILE A 275 -15.22 -17.19 -6.56
C ILE A 275 -14.19 -16.32 -7.31
N LEU A 276 -13.01 -16.87 -7.60
CA LEU A 276 -11.97 -16.16 -8.36
C LEU A 276 -12.42 -15.85 -9.79
N GLU A 277 -13.06 -16.78 -10.47
CA GLU A 277 -13.62 -16.58 -11.83
C GLU A 277 -14.68 -15.47 -11.84
N GLU A 278 -15.58 -15.44 -10.86
CA GLU A 278 -16.62 -14.42 -10.73
C GLU A 278 -16.01 -13.03 -10.47
N ILE A 279 -15.04 -12.93 -9.55
CA ILE A 279 -14.30 -11.69 -9.28
C ILE A 279 -13.51 -11.25 -10.53
N GLN A 280 -12.87 -12.19 -11.22
CA GLN A 280 -12.11 -11.93 -12.42
C GLN A 280 -13.00 -11.37 -13.53
N LYS A 281 -14.20 -11.94 -13.71
CA LYS A 281 -15.18 -11.45 -14.68
C LYS A 281 -15.54 -9.98 -14.40
N GLU A 282 -15.76 -9.62 -13.15
CA GLU A 282 -16.10 -8.25 -12.74
C GLU A 282 -14.95 -7.27 -13.02
N PHE A 283 -13.71 -7.67 -12.77
CA PHE A 283 -12.55 -6.88 -13.18
C PHE A 283 -12.46 -6.68 -14.68
N PHE A 284 -12.72 -7.73 -15.48
CA PHE A 284 -12.71 -7.60 -16.93
C PHE A 284 -13.79 -6.65 -17.44
N GLU A 285 -15.00 -6.72 -16.88
CA GLU A 285 -16.08 -5.79 -17.23
C GLU A 285 -15.64 -4.33 -16.96
N GLN A 286 -14.90 -4.07 -15.87
CA GLN A 286 -14.32 -2.74 -15.62
C GLN A 286 -13.20 -2.37 -16.61
N MET A 287 -12.32 -3.30 -16.96
CA MET A 287 -11.24 -3.05 -17.92
C MET A 287 -11.80 -2.75 -19.31
N GLU A 288 -12.83 -3.49 -19.76
CA GLU A 288 -13.54 -3.24 -21.01
C GLU A 288 -14.21 -1.87 -21.03
N ASP A 289 -14.82 -1.44 -19.92
CA ASP A 289 -15.38 -0.09 -19.80
C ASP A 289 -14.30 1.01 -19.87
N LEU A 290 -13.14 0.81 -19.21
CA LEU A 290 -12.01 1.73 -19.29
C LEU A 290 -11.42 1.81 -20.70
N GLU A 291 -11.25 0.67 -21.36
CA GLU A 291 -10.80 0.58 -22.76
C GLU A 291 -11.78 1.32 -23.68
N TRP A 292 -13.08 1.08 -23.53
CA TRP A 292 -14.11 1.75 -24.31
C TRP A 292 -14.13 3.26 -24.07
N LYS A 293 -14.00 3.70 -22.81
CA LYS A 293 -13.88 5.12 -22.45
C LYS A 293 -12.68 5.73 -23.15
N LEU A 294 -11.52 5.06 -23.12
CA LEU A 294 -10.31 5.52 -23.78
C LEU A 294 -10.49 5.64 -25.30
N LYS A 295 -11.06 4.62 -25.96
CA LYS A 295 -11.34 4.63 -27.41
C LYS A 295 -12.27 5.75 -27.84
N LYS A 296 -13.19 6.17 -26.96
CA LYS A 296 -14.11 7.28 -27.22
C LYS A 296 -13.50 8.65 -27.01
N LEU A 297 -12.38 8.75 -26.29
CA LEU A 297 -11.69 10.03 -26.12
C LEU A 297 -11.06 10.43 -27.44
N ASN A 298 -11.54 11.54 -28.00
CA ASN A 298 -10.84 12.18 -29.12
C ASN A 298 -9.59 12.88 -28.57
N LEU A 299 -8.47 12.18 -28.61
CA LEU A 299 -7.18 12.73 -28.24
C LEU A 299 -6.75 13.68 -29.37
N ASP A 300 -6.94 14.98 -29.17
CA ASP A 300 -6.46 16.00 -30.10
C ASP A 300 -5.98 17.26 -29.35
N PHE A 301 -5.38 18.18 -30.09
CA PHE A 301 -4.87 19.44 -29.52
C PHE A 301 -5.96 20.42 -29.09
N HIS A 302 -7.21 20.21 -29.51
CA HIS A 302 -8.32 21.11 -29.22
C HIS A 302 -9.03 20.75 -27.92
N HIS A 303 -8.82 19.54 -27.40
CA HIS A 303 -9.48 19.03 -26.20
C HIS A 303 -8.46 18.52 -25.16
N PRO A 304 -7.69 19.42 -24.51
CA PRO A 304 -6.70 19.03 -23.49
C PRO A 304 -7.31 18.27 -22.31
N ASP A 305 -8.60 18.48 -22.01
CA ASP A 305 -9.32 17.72 -20.98
C ASP A 305 -9.37 16.22 -21.29
N ASN A 306 -9.44 15.83 -22.57
CA ASN A 306 -9.44 14.41 -22.97
C ASN A 306 -8.09 13.75 -22.67
N VAL A 307 -6.98 14.49 -22.76
CA VAL A 307 -5.65 14.01 -22.37
C VAL A 307 -5.59 13.79 -20.85
N ARG A 308 -6.19 14.69 -20.06
CA ARG A 308 -6.29 14.51 -18.61
C ARG A 308 -7.09 13.26 -18.25
N LEU A 309 -8.26 13.08 -18.87
CA LEU A 309 -9.11 11.90 -18.67
C LEU A 309 -8.39 10.60 -19.07
N ALA A 310 -7.66 10.61 -20.19
CA ALA A 310 -6.87 9.46 -20.60
C ALA A 310 -5.77 9.14 -19.58
N ASN A 311 -5.06 10.15 -19.08
CA ASN A 311 -4.07 9.96 -18.03
C ASN A 311 -4.70 9.42 -16.72
N GLU A 312 -5.88 9.88 -16.34
CA GLU A 312 -6.63 9.33 -15.19
C GLU A 312 -6.97 7.84 -15.40
N ILE A 313 -7.42 7.46 -16.61
CA ILE A 313 -7.65 6.05 -16.98
C ILE A 313 -6.36 5.23 -16.86
N LEU A 314 -5.25 5.73 -17.39
CA LEU A 314 -3.95 5.04 -17.32
C LEU A 314 -3.42 4.90 -15.89
N GLN A 315 -3.59 5.93 -15.06
CA GLN A 315 -3.23 5.86 -13.64
C GLN A 315 -4.06 4.82 -12.91
N LYS A 316 -5.36 4.73 -13.22
CA LYS A 316 -6.24 3.69 -12.67
C LYS A 316 -5.81 2.29 -13.11
N LEU A 317 -5.52 2.10 -14.40
CA LEU A 317 -4.98 0.84 -14.92
C LEU A 317 -3.67 0.45 -14.22
N HIS A 318 -2.75 1.41 -14.06
CA HIS A 318 -1.50 1.18 -13.36
C HIS A 318 -1.70 0.78 -11.90
N SER A 319 -2.75 1.30 -11.25
CA SER A 319 -3.06 0.94 -9.87
C SER A 319 -3.40 -0.56 -9.72
N PHE A 320 -3.83 -1.24 -10.80
CA PHE A 320 -4.11 -2.67 -10.81
C PHE A 320 -2.87 -3.56 -10.99
N LYS A 321 -1.69 -2.98 -11.20
CA LYS A 321 -0.46 -3.73 -11.50
C LYS A 321 -0.12 -4.83 -10.49
N ASP A 322 -0.37 -4.58 -9.21
CA ASP A 322 -0.09 -5.55 -8.15
C ASP A 322 -1.06 -6.73 -8.14
N LEU A 323 -2.22 -6.63 -8.80
CA LEU A 323 -3.18 -7.73 -8.95
C LEU A 323 -2.77 -8.73 -10.03
N HIS A 324 -1.80 -8.42 -10.90
CA HIS A 324 -1.35 -9.35 -11.95
C HIS A 324 -0.88 -10.69 -11.41
N ARG A 325 -0.38 -10.74 -10.17
CA ARG A 325 0.03 -11.99 -9.51
C ARG A 325 -1.15 -12.92 -9.19
N PHE A 326 -2.36 -12.36 -9.10
CA PHE A 326 -3.60 -13.10 -8.85
C PHE A 326 -4.42 -13.30 -10.12
N LEU A 327 -4.44 -12.28 -10.98
CA LEU A 327 -5.21 -12.23 -12.22
C LEU A 327 -4.27 -11.90 -13.39
N PRO A 328 -3.47 -12.86 -13.89
CA PRO A 328 -2.48 -12.61 -14.94
C PRO A 328 -3.07 -12.03 -16.22
N GLN A 329 -4.33 -12.31 -16.50
CA GLN A 329 -5.01 -11.83 -17.69
C GLN A 329 -5.21 -10.30 -17.68
N LEU A 330 -5.25 -9.66 -16.51
CA LEU A 330 -5.30 -8.19 -16.42
C LEU A 330 -4.07 -7.54 -17.03
N LYS A 331 -2.91 -8.20 -16.94
CA LYS A 331 -1.68 -7.72 -17.56
C LYS A 331 -1.83 -7.63 -19.08
N ILE A 332 -2.48 -8.61 -19.70
CA ILE A 332 -2.69 -8.64 -21.15
C ILE A 332 -3.60 -7.48 -21.56
N CYS A 333 -4.69 -7.25 -20.82
CA CYS A 333 -5.59 -6.12 -21.05
C CYS A 333 -4.88 -4.77 -20.85
N GLU A 334 -4.08 -4.63 -19.79
CA GLU A 334 -3.31 -3.41 -19.54
C GLU A 334 -2.34 -3.12 -20.71
N GLU A 335 -1.62 -4.13 -21.19
CA GLU A 335 -0.73 -4.01 -22.34
C GLU A 335 -1.48 -3.60 -23.62
N GLN A 336 -2.66 -4.18 -23.87
CA GLN A 336 -3.51 -3.81 -25.00
C GLN A 336 -3.95 -2.35 -24.93
N ILE A 337 -4.50 -1.92 -23.80
CA ILE A 337 -4.98 -0.53 -23.61
C ILE A 337 -3.82 0.47 -23.73
N ASN A 338 -2.65 0.15 -23.15
CA ASN A 338 -1.45 0.99 -23.27
C ASN A 338 -0.96 1.11 -24.72
N ASN A 339 -0.98 0.03 -25.49
CA ASN A 339 -0.60 0.04 -26.90
C ASN A 339 -1.58 0.88 -27.73
N GLU A 340 -2.88 0.75 -27.50
CA GLU A 340 -3.89 1.56 -28.18
C GLU A 340 -3.77 3.05 -27.86
N PHE A 341 -3.50 3.39 -26.60
CA PHE A 341 -3.20 4.76 -26.20
C PHE A 341 -1.96 5.28 -26.94
N TYR A 342 -0.88 4.50 -26.93
CA TYR A 342 0.38 4.87 -27.58
C TYR A 342 0.21 5.11 -29.08
N GLU A 343 -0.46 4.20 -29.80
CA GLU A 343 -0.70 4.35 -31.24
C GLU A 343 -1.61 5.55 -31.53
N SER A 344 -2.59 5.84 -30.67
CA SER A 344 -3.44 7.04 -30.79
C SER A 344 -2.62 8.32 -30.65
N ILE A 345 -1.75 8.40 -29.64
CA ILE A 345 -0.86 9.55 -29.44
C ILE A 345 0.12 9.68 -30.60
N LYS A 346 0.74 8.58 -31.02
CA LYS A 346 1.67 8.55 -32.15
C LYS A 346 1.03 9.05 -33.45
N ALA A 347 -0.20 8.62 -33.75
CA ALA A 347 -0.95 9.11 -34.91
C ALA A 347 -1.15 10.63 -34.87
N ILE A 348 -1.40 11.22 -33.69
CA ILE A 348 -1.48 12.69 -33.54
C ILE A 348 -0.13 13.33 -33.82
N PHE A 349 0.96 12.80 -33.27
CA PHE A 349 2.31 13.31 -33.50
C PHE A 349 2.70 13.22 -34.98
N ASP A 350 2.34 12.15 -35.67
CA ASP A 350 2.60 11.97 -37.11
C ASP A 350 1.80 12.97 -37.97
N LEU A 351 0.65 13.45 -37.48
CA LEU A 351 -0.13 14.52 -38.12
C LEU A 351 0.49 15.91 -37.92
N ILE A 352 1.31 16.13 -36.89
CA ILE A 352 1.91 17.45 -36.63
C ILE A 352 2.81 17.87 -37.80
N PRO A 353 3.79 17.08 -38.27
CA PRO A 353 4.56 17.43 -39.46
C PRO A 353 3.65 17.69 -40.66
N GLN A 354 2.64 16.84 -40.91
CA GLN A 354 1.75 17.00 -42.07
C GLN A 354 0.95 18.31 -42.05
N LYS A 355 0.44 18.71 -40.87
CA LYS A 355 -0.36 19.94 -40.70
C LYS A 355 0.49 21.20 -40.54
N PHE A 356 1.65 21.08 -39.90
CA PHE A 356 2.52 22.19 -39.51
C PHE A 356 3.84 22.25 -40.29
N ASN A 357 3.96 21.55 -41.43
CA ASN A 357 5.03 21.81 -42.41
C ASN A 357 4.83 23.17 -43.11
N LEU A 358 4.85 24.23 -42.31
CA LEU A 358 4.81 25.63 -42.72
C LEU A 358 6.09 26.01 -43.46
N GLN A 359 7.18 25.24 -43.29
CA GLN A 359 8.43 25.47 -43.99
C GLN A 359 8.33 25.10 -45.47
N GLU A 360 7.78 23.94 -45.85
CA GLU A 360 7.61 23.60 -47.27
C GLU A 360 6.61 24.52 -47.99
N ARG A 361 5.40 24.72 -47.43
CA ARG A 361 4.39 25.56 -48.11
C ARG A 361 4.78 27.03 -48.26
N LYS A 362 5.48 27.63 -47.30
CA LYS A 362 5.96 29.03 -47.45
C LYS A 362 7.18 29.11 -48.34
N VAL A 363 8.12 28.16 -48.26
CA VAL A 363 9.32 28.16 -49.11
C VAL A 363 8.97 27.90 -50.57
N ASP A 364 8.02 27.01 -50.86
CA ASP A 364 7.58 26.74 -52.22
C ASP A 364 6.81 27.91 -52.83
N ASN A 365 5.93 28.56 -52.05
CA ASN A 365 5.26 29.79 -52.49
C ASN A 365 6.26 30.94 -52.71
N LEU A 366 7.25 31.12 -51.80
CA LEU A 366 8.30 32.14 -51.98
C LEU A 366 9.23 31.81 -53.16
N ARG A 367 9.53 30.54 -53.43
CA ARG A 367 10.27 30.12 -54.63
C ARG A 367 9.48 30.39 -55.90
N ALA A 368 8.18 30.10 -55.90
CA ALA A 368 7.30 30.38 -57.03
C ALA A 368 7.22 31.89 -57.30
N GLU A 369 7.05 32.71 -56.25
CA GLU A 369 7.04 34.17 -56.34
C GLU A 369 8.40 34.72 -56.83
N LEU A 370 9.52 34.19 -56.30
CA LEU A 370 10.86 34.55 -56.74
C LEU A 370 11.08 34.22 -58.23
N ASN A 371 10.64 33.05 -58.69
CA ASN A 371 10.76 32.66 -60.09
C ASN A 371 9.90 33.57 -60.98
N ARG A 372 8.67 33.88 -60.57
CA ARG A 372 7.81 34.85 -61.27
C ARG A 372 8.43 36.24 -61.35
N LEU A 373 9.05 36.71 -60.27
CA LEU A 373 9.76 37.99 -60.25
C LEU A 373 10.98 38.00 -61.16
N LYS A 374 11.72 36.88 -61.26
CA LYS A 374 12.83 36.73 -62.21
C LYS A 374 12.36 36.75 -63.66
N GLU A 375 11.24 36.09 -63.97
CA GLU A 375 10.63 36.14 -65.31
C GLU A 375 10.18 37.57 -65.67
N LEU A 376 9.53 38.28 -64.75
CA LEU A 376 9.14 39.68 -64.93
C LEU A 376 10.37 40.59 -65.10
N GLN A 377 11.43 40.36 -64.34
CA GLN A 377 12.70 41.09 -64.50
C GLN A 377 13.27 40.85 -65.90
N GLN A 378 13.34 39.61 -66.37
CA GLN A 378 13.84 39.29 -67.71
C GLN A 378 12.99 39.95 -68.81
N GLN A 379 11.67 39.95 -68.65
CA GLN A 379 10.77 40.65 -69.57
C GLN A 379 11.00 42.16 -69.53
N TYR A 380 11.10 42.77 -68.35
CA TYR A 380 11.39 44.19 -68.24
C TYR A 380 12.74 44.57 -68.87
N GLU A 381 13.78 43.78 -68.64
CA GLU A 381 15.09 43.96 -69.24
C GLU A 381 15.09 43.81 -70.76
N SER A 382 14.22 42.98 -71.33
CA SER A 382 14.08 42.84 -72.79
C SER A 382 13.29 43.98 -73.43
N PHE A 383 12.41 44.64 -72.68
CA PHE A 383 11.65 45.81 -73.15
C PHE A 383 12.35 47.15 -72.92
N CYS A 384 13.32 47.23 -72.01
CA CYS A 384 14.03 48.48 -71.70
C CYS A 384 15.13 48.76 -72.74
N PRO A 385 14.96 49.74 -73.65
CA PRO A 385 15.88 49.94 -74.78
C PRO A 385 17.32 50.21 -74.33
N SER A 386 17.48 50.90 -73.20
CA SER A 386 18.79 51.20 -72.61
C SER A 386 19.52 49.95 -72.14
N ILE A 387 18.81 48.95 -71.61
CA ILE A 387 19.41 47.69 -71.14
C ILE A 387 19.76 46.79 -72.33
N VAL A 388 18.90 46.74 -73.35
CA VAL A 388 19.18 46.04 -74.61
C VAL A 388 20.43 46.60 -75.26
N TYR A 389 20.53 47.92 -75.38
CA TYR A 389 21.69 48.60 -75.95
C TYR A 389 22.98 48.34 -75.14
N LEU A 390 22.89 48.33 -73.80
CA LEU A 390 24.02 47.97 -72.94
C LEU A 390 24.50 46.53 -73.18
N LYS A 391 23.58 45.57 -73.33
CA LYS A 391 23.91 44.17 -73.62
C LYS A 391 24.51 44.01 -75.02
N GLU A 392 24.01 44.74 -76.03
CA GLU A 392 24.60 44.76 -77.38
C GLU A 392 26.04 45.27 -77.37
N LEU A 393 26.37 46.20 -76.48
CA LEU A 393 27.72 46.71 -76.26
C LEU A 393 28.62 45.77 -75.43
N GLY A 394 28.11 44.61 -75.00
CA GLY A 394 28.86 43.60 -74.24
C GLY A 394 28.84 43.82 -72.71
N TYR A 395 28.03 44.75 -72.20
CA TYR A 395 27.91 45.02 -70.77
C TYR A 395 26.72 44.30 -70.16
N SER A 396 26.95 43.68 -69.00
CA SER A 396 25.93 42.97 -68.22
C SER A 396 25.02 43.92 -67.44
N ASN A 397 25.53 45.08 -67.02
CA ASN A 397 24.78 46.10 -66.27
C ASN A 397 25.46 47.49 -66.35
N ILE A 398 24.78 48.51 -65.85
CA ILE A 398 25.26 49.90 -65.87
C ILE A 398 26.48 50.14 -64.98
N ASP A 399 26.67 49.33 -63.94
CA ASP A 399 27.80 49.49 -63.03
C ASP A 399 29.11 49.03 -63.68
N GLN A 400 29.06 48.05 -64.59
CA GLN A 400 30.22 47.70 -65.41
C GLN A 400 30.65 48.87 -66.30
N VAL A 401 29.69 49.58 -66.91
CA VAL A 401 29.99 50.77 -67.70
C VAL A 401 30.59 51.88 -66.85
N LYS A 402 30.03 52.13 -65.66
CA LYS A 402 30.59 53.12 -64.72
C LYS A 402 32.00 52.76 -64.28
N ASN A 403 32.23 51.50 -63.94
CA ASN A 403 33.56 51.02 -63.54
C ASN A 403 34.57 51.15 -64.68
N GLU A 404 34.16 50.86 -65.93
CA GLU A 404 35.04 51.03 -67.08
C GLU A 404 35.33 52.51 -67.38
N ILE A 405 34.33 53.39 -67.24
CA ILE A 405 34.53 54.84 -67.33
C ILE A 405 35.53 55.30 -66.26
N GLU A 406 35.33 54.94 -65.00
CA GLU A 406 36.24 55.30 -63.91
C GLU A 406 37.65 54.74 -64.10
N GLN A 407 37.79 53.54 -64.64
CA GLN A 407 39.10 52.96 -64.97
C GLN A 407 39.80 53.76 -66.07
N ARG A 408 39.09 54.06 -67.17
CA ARG A 408 39.65 54.86 -68.27
C ARG A 408 39.97 56.29 -67.84
N GLU A 409 39.18 56.90 -66.98
CA GLU A 409 39.45 58.22 -66.39
C GLU A 409 40.75 58.19 -65.57
N LYS A 410 40.93 57.18 -64.70
CA LYS A 410 42.17 57.01 -63.92
C LYS A 410 43.39 56.74 -64.80
N GLU A 411 43.22 55.99 -65.90
CA GLU A 411 44.29 55.76 -66.87
C GLU A 411 44.67 57.05 -67.61
N HIS A 412 43.68 57.86 -68.00
CA HIS A 412 43.90 59.14 -68.67
C HIS A 412 44.54 60.19 -67.73
N GLU A 413 44.19 60.19 -66.44
CA GLU A 413 44.87 60.99 -65.42
C GLU A 413 46.33 60.59 -65.28
N LYS A 414 46.63 59.29 -65.24
CA LYS A 414 48.02 58.79 -65.19
C LYS A 414 48.83 59.19 -66.42
N GLN A 415 48.28 59.04 -67.62
CA GLN A 415 48.95 59.42 -68.87
C GLN A 415 49.21 60.94 -68.95
N ASN A 416 48.28 61.77 -68.48
CA ASN A 416 48.47 63.22 -68.42
C ASN A 416 49.57 63.63 -67.43
N VAL A 417 49.72 62.91 -66.32
CA VAL A 417 50.81 63.15 -65.35
C VAL A 417 52.16 62.75 -65.95
N GLU A 418 52.25 61.64 -66.69
CA GLU A 418 53.47 61.26 -67.43
C GLU A 418 53.85 62.29 -68.51
N TYR A 419 52.87 62.78 -69.28
CA TYR A 419 53.11 63.77 -70.34
C TYR A 419 53.56 65.14 -69.80
N LEU A 420 53.11 65.53 -68.61
CA LEU A 420 53.58 66.72 -67.90
C LEU A 420 54.94 66.50 -67.20
N GLY A 421 55.26 65.27 -66.82
CA GLY A 421 56.58 64.88 -66.33
C GLY A 421 57.67 64.98 -67.40
N GLU A 422 57.38 64.54 -68.63
CA GLU A 422 58.32 64.62 -69.76
C GLU A 422 58.58 66.07 -70.23
N LYS A 423 57.60 66.97 -70.09
CA LYS A 423 57.76 68.40 -70.40
C LYS A 423 58.60 69.20 -69.39
N ASN A 424 58.84 68.65 -68.20
CA ASN A 424 59.69 69.29 -67.18
C ASN A 424 61.15 68.79 -67.22
N HIS A 425 61.50 67.92 -68.17
CA HIS A 425 62.86 67.43 -68.41
C HIS A 425 63.46 67.89 -69.77
N LEU A 426 62.80 68.81 -70.46
CA LEU A 426 63.29 69.59 -71.61
C LEU A 426 63.36 71.06 -71.22
#